data_AF-A0A1E1W4N5-F1
#
_entry.id   AF-A0A1E1W4N5-F1
#
_cell.length_a   1.000
_cell.length_b   1.000
_cell.length_c   1.000
_cell.angle_alpha   90.00
_cell.angle_beta   90.00
_cell.angle_gamma   90.00
#
_symmetry.space_group_name_H-M   'P 1'
#
loop_
_entity.id
_entity.type
_entity.pdbx_description
1 polymer ?
#
loop_
_entity_poly.entity_id
_entity_poly.type
_entity_poly.pdbx_seq_one_letter_code
_entity_poly.pdbx_strand_id
1 'polypeptide(L)'
;PAERRAVALRLALAAVIAPTVYDLGELLVHPILESLQGTSDEWAHALLQAVAAGDVAAFDRVRTAHPHPDIQRADRQLRQKIAILCLMEMAFNRTSAQRKLTFAEIAREARVPLEEVELLVMKALAENLIKGHIDQVSSTVCIRWV
;
A
#
# COMPACT_ATOMS: atom_id res chain seq x y z
N PRO A 1 -13.35 -18.20 19.88
CA PRO A 1 -13.88 -17.74 18.56
C PRO A 1 -14.03 -16.21 18.47
N ALA A 2 -14.82 -15.60 19.37
CA ALA A 2 -15.02 -14.13 19.40
C ALA A 2 -13.74 -13.34 19.71
N GLU A 3 -12.92 -13.84 20.63
CA GLU A 3 -11.66 -13.17 21.01
C GLU A 3 -10.62 -13.20 19.89
N ARG A 4 -10.51 -14.33 19.17
CA ARG A 4 -9.65 -14.45 17.97
C ARG A 4 -10.06 -13.48 16.87
N ARG A 5 -11.37 -13.30 16.66
CA ARG A 5 -11.92 -12.33 15.71
C ARG A 5 -11.56 -10.89 16.11
N ALA A 6 -11.74 -10.52 17.37
CA ALA A 6 -11.38 -9.19 17.86
C ALA A 6 -9.88 -8.91 17.73
N VAL A 7 -9.03 -9.91 18.01
CA VAL A 7 -7.58 -9.81 17.80
C VAL A 7 -7.25 -9.67 16.31
N ALA A 8 -7.85 -10.49 15.44
CA ALA A 8 -7.63 -10.42 14.00
C ALA A 8 -7.98 -9.03 13.43
N LEU A 9 -9.12 -8.46 13.83
CA LEU A 9 -9.54 -7.12 13.41
C LEU A 9 -8.54 -6.05 13.88
N ARG A 10 -8.15 -6.08 15.15
CA ARG A 10 -7.19 -5.12 15.71
C ARG A 10 -5.83 -5.23 15.03
N LEU A 11 -5.40 -6.45 14.71
CA LEU A 11 -4.12 -6.70 14.07
C LEU A 11 -4.12 -6.24 12.61
N ALA A 12 -5.19 -6.49 11.85
CA ALA A 12 -5.36 -5.98 10.50
C ALA A 12 -5.36 -4.43 10.48
N LEU A 13 -6.13 -3.79 11.37
CA LEU A 13 -6.15 -2.33 11.48
C LEU A 13 -4.78 -1.77 11.89
N ALA A 14 -4.13 -2.36 12.88
CA ALA A 14 -2.80 -1.93 13.31
C ALA A 14 -1.77 -2.05 12.18
N ALA A 15 -1.78 -3.15 11.43
CA ALA A 15 -0.87 -3.35 10.30
C ALA A 15 -1.11 -2.31 9.18
N VAL A 16 -2.37 -1.99 8.89
CA VAL A 16 -2.75 -0.99 7.89
C VAL A 16 -2.32 0.42 8.34
N ILE A 17 -2.58 0.79 9.59
CA ILE A 17 -2.31 2.14 10.13
C ILE A 17 -0.82 2.36 10.43
N ALA A 18 -0.07 1.31 10.77
CA ALA A 18 1.34 1.44 11.12
C ALA A 18 2.16 2.07 9.96
N PRO A 19 2.88 3.18 10.20
CA PRO A 19 3.55 3.92 9.13
C PRO A 19 4.80 3.23 8.58
N THR A 20 5.38 2.29 9.32
CA THR A 20 6.65 1.61 9.00
C THR A 20 6.45 0.18 8.49
N VAL A 21 5.22 -0.35 8.52
CA VAL A 21 4.92 -1.73 8.14
C VAL A 21 4.43 -1.75 6.70
N TYR A 22 5.31 -2.14 5.78
CA TYR A 22 5.00 -2.26 4.35
C TYR A 22 4.80 -3.72 3.91
N ASP A 23 5.36 -4.68 4.65
CA ASP A 23 5.12 -6.09 4.40
C ASP A 23 3.78 -6.53 5.03
N LEU A 24 2.75 -6.55 4.20
CA LEU A 24 1.42 -7.02 4.57
C LEU A 24 1.14 -8.43 4.00
N GLY A 25 2.06 -8.97 3.19
CA GLY A 25 1.91 -10.25 2.50
C GLY A 25 1.91 -11.41 3.49
N GLU A 26 2.82 -11.41 4.45
CA GLU A 26 2.86 -12.44 5.50
C GLU A 26 1.57 -12.47 6.32
N LEU A 27 1.03 -11.28 6.63
CA LEU A 27 -0.20 -11.18 7.39
C LEU A 27 -1.40 -11.72 6.61
N LEU A 28 -1.47 -11.45 5.30
CA LEU A 28 -2.55 -11.95 4.43
C LEU A 28 -2.65 -13.47 4.40
N VAL A 29 -1.51 -14.17 4.52
CA VAL A 29 -1.44 -15.64 4.52
C VAL A 29 -1.68 -16.23 5.92
N HIS A 30 -1.67 -15.39 6.97
CA HIS A 30 -1.79 -15.88 8.34
C HIS A 30 -3.20 -16.40 8.64
N PRO A 31 -3.36 -17.62 9.20
CA PRO A 31 -4.67 -18.26 9.44
C PRO A 31 -5.57 -17.52 10.44
N ILE A 32 -5.04 -16.51 11.14
CA ILE A 32 -5.84 -15.63 12.00
C ILE A 32 -6.87 -14.82 11.19
N LEU A 33 -6.62 -14.54 9.91
CA LEU A 33 -7.53 -13.80 9.05
C LEU A 33 -8.70 -14.66 8.56
N GLU A 34 -8.55 -15.99 8.50
CA GLU A 34 -9.67 -16.91 8.21
C GLU A 34 -10.79 -16.77 9.25
N SER A 35 -10.45 -16.36 10.48
CA SER A 35 -11.44 -16.08 11.52
C SER A 35 -12.32 -14.86 11.25
N LEU A 36 -11.98 -14.04 10.24
CA LEU A 36 -12.76 -12.88 9.79
C LEU A 36 -13.71 -13.23 8.63
N GLN A 37 -13.42 -14.28 7.86
CA GLN A 37 -14.22 -14.68 6.70
C GLN A 37 -15.61 -15.17 7.14
N GLY A 38 -16.67 -14.67 6.50
CA GLY A 38 -18.06 -15.00 6.85
C GLY A 38 -18.58 -14.28 8.10
N THR A 39 -17.88 -13.25 8.58
CA THR A 39 -18.33 -12.40 9.69
C THR A 39 -18.59 -10.96 9.22
N SER A 40 -19.17 -10.13 10.10
CA SER A 40 -19.37 -8.70 9.83
C SER A 40 -18.06 -7.92 9.62
N ASP A 41 -16.90 -8.52 9.93
CA ASP A 41 -15.59 -7.87 9.91
C ASP A 41 -14.75 -8.29 8.68
N GLU A 42 -15.35 -8.99 7.72
CA GLU A 42 -14.69 -9.43 6.48
C GLU A 42 -14.09 -8.27 5.67
N TRP A 43 -14.65 -7.07 5.80
CA TRP A 43 -14.13 -5.84 5.20
C TRP A 43 -12.68 -5.56 5.61
N ALA A 44 -12.22 -5.99 6.78
CA ALA A 44 -10.85 -5.79 7.22
C ALA A 44 -9.85 -6.64 6.41
N HIS A 45 -10.28 -7.82 5.96
CA HIS A 45 -9.49 -8.65 5.04
C HIS A 45 -9.39 -7.99 3.66
N ALA A 46 -10.53 -7.53 3.11
CA ALA A 46 -10.55 -6.79 1.85
C ALA A 46 -9.73 -5.49 1.91
N LEU A 47 -9.77 -4.79 3.04
CA LEU A 47 -8.95 -3.60 3.28
C LEU A 47 -7.46 -3.93 3.24
N LEU A 48 -7.04 -4.96 3.97
CA LEU A 48 -5.64 -5.38 4.02
C LEU A 48 -5.15 -5.78 2.62
N GLN A 49 -5.98 -6.52 1.86
CA GLN A 49 -5.66 -6.95 0.51
C GLN A 49 -5.53 -5.77 -0.46
N ALA A 50 -6.42 -4.77 -0.36
CA ALA A 50 -6.34 -3.54 -1.16
C ALA A 50 -5.07 -2.74 -0.86
N VAL A 51 -4.70 -2.61 0.42
CA VAL A 51 -3.50 -1.87 0.83
C VAL A 51 -2.24 -2.62 0.40
N ALA A 52 -2.19 -3.94 0.58
CA ALA A 52 -1.05 -4.77 0.18
C ALA A 52 -0.81 -4.74 -1.34
N ALA A 53 -1.88 -4.74 -2.15
CA ALA A 53 -1.78 -4.62 -3.61
C ALA A 53 -1.49 -3.18 -4.08
N GLY A 54 -1.50 -2.19 -3.20
CA GLY A 54 -1.36 -0.78 -3.58
C GLY A 54 -2.54 -0.21 -4.36
N ASP A 55 -3.72 -0.85 -4.33
CA ASP A 55 -4.90 -0.40 -5.06
C ASP A 55 -5.66 0.68 -4.28
N VAL A 56 -5.40 1.94 -4.64
CA VAL A 56 -6.06 3.12 -4.07
C VAL A 56 -7.58 3.09 -4.28
N ALA A 57 -8.05 2.57 -5.41
CA ALA A 57 -9.48 2.53 -5.73
C ALA A 57 -10.23 1.47 -4.91
N ALA A 58 -9.63 0.29 -4.71
CA ALA A 58 -10.16 -0.71 -3.79
C ALA A 58 -10.18 -0.19 -2.34
N PHE A 59 -9.13 0.49 -1.91
CA PHE A 59 -9.08 1.11 -0.59
C PHE A 59 -10.21 2.14 -0.40
N ASP A 60 -10.39 3.07 -1.33
CA ASP A 60 -11.42 4.10 -1.21
C ASP A 60 -12.85 3.50 -1.20
N ARG A 61 -13.09 2.41 -1.94
CA ARG A 61 -14.37 1.65 -1.89
C ARG A 61 -14.64 1.08 -0.50
N VAL A 62 -13.67 0.36 0.08
CA VAL A 62 -13.83 -0.26 1.41
C VAL A 62 -13.98 0.83 2.49
N ARG A 63 -13.19 1.90 2.41
CA ARG A 63 -13.27 3.06 3.32
C ARG A 63 -14.65 3.74 3.27
N THR A 64 -15.26 3.84 2.09
CA THR A 64 -16.59 4.46 1.93
C THR A 64 -17.70 3.56 2.46
N ALA A 65 -17.57 2.23 2.26
CA ALA A 65 -18.53 1.25 2.76
C ALA A 65 -18.47 1.11 4.30
N HIS A 66 -17.28 1.19 4.89
CA HIS A 66 -17.05 0.97 6.32
C HIS A 66 -16.22 2.12 6.93
N PRO A 67 -16.84 3.26 7.25
CA PRO A 67 -16.15 4.36 7.89
C PRO A 67 -15.71 3.98 9.31
N HIS A 68 -14.40 3.91 9.54
CA HIS A 68 -13.81 3.65 10.85
C HIS A 68 -12.98 4.86 11.32
N PRO A 69 -13.11 5.32 12.59
CA PRO A 69 -12.44 6.53 13.09
C PRO A 69 -10.91 6.46 12.97
N ASP A 70 -10.32 5.28 13.19
CA ASP A 70 -8.86 5.11 13.11
C ASP A 70 -8.32 5.28 11.69
N ILE A 71 -9.07 4.83 10.67
CA ILE A 71 -8.71 5.01 9.25
C ILE A 71 -8.83 6.48 8.87
N GLN A 72 -9.89 7.16 9.33
CA GLN A 72 -10.10 8.59 9.05
C GLN A 72 -9.01 9.47 9.67
N ARG A 73 -8.56 9.15 10.90
CA ARG A 73 -7.48 9.88 11.57
C ARG A 73 -6.14 9.73 10.84
N ALA A 74 -5.87 8.55 10.29
CA ALA A 74 -4.63 8.23 9.61
C ALA A 74 -4.70 8.38 8.07
N ASP A 75 -5.79 8.92 7.51
CA ASP A 75 -6.08 8.90 6.06
C ASP A 75 -4.93 9.46 5.20
N ARG A 76 -4.34 10.59 5.61
CA ARG A 76 -3.20 11.19 4.89
C ARG A 76 -1.98 10.27 4.87
N GLN A 77 -1.66 9.64 6.00
CA GLN A 77 -0.52 8.73 6.11
C GLN A 77 -0.78 7.43 5.34
N LEU A 78 -2.01 6.92 5.39
CA LEU A 78 -2.48 5.75 4.66
C LEU A 78 -2.40 5.95 3.15
N ARG A 79 -2.85 7.08 2.61
CA ARG A 79 -2.75 7.39 1.18
C ARG A 79 -1.30 7.37 0.70
N GLN A 80 -0.40 8.01 1.47
CA GLN A 80 1.03 7.97 1.15
C GLN A 80 1.59 6.54 1.19
N LYS A 81 1.21 5.76 2.20
CA LYS A 81 1.63 4.36 2.34
C LYS A 81 1.15 3.50 1.17
N ILE A 82 -0.11 3.61 0.77
CA ILE A 82 -0.68 2.88 -0.37
C ILE A 82 0.03 3.28 -1.67
N ALA A 83 0.32 4.58 -1.86
CA ALA A 83 1.06 5.06 -3.02
C ALA A 83 2.50 4.48 -3.08
N ILE A 84 3.18 4.35 -1.93
CA ILE A 84 4.49 3.69 -1.85
C ILE A 84 4.37 2.19 -2.17
N LEU A 85 3.39 1.49 -1.60
CA LEU A 85 3.14 0.07 -1.90
C LEU A 85 2.82 -0.17 -3.37
N CYS A 86 2.02 0.73 -3.98
CA CYS A 86 1.74 0.72 -5.41
C CYS A 86 3.03 0.86 -6.23
N LEU A 87 3.91 1.79 -5.88
CA LEU A 87 5.20 1.96 -6.53
C LEU A 87 6.08 0.71 -6.41
N MET A 88 6.12 0.06 -5.23
CA MET A 88 6.85 -1.18 -5.01
C MET A 88 6.30 -2.32 -5.87
N GLU A 89 4.97 -2.49 -5.90
CA GLU A 89 4.28 -3.51 -6.70
C GLU A 89 4.52 -3.31 -8.21
N MET A 90 4.47 -2.06 -8.69
CA MET A 90 4.82 -1.70 -10.07
C MET A 90 6.28 -2.05 -10.40
N ALA A 91 7.20 -1.83 -9.47
CA ALA A 91 8.61 -2.13 -9.63
C ALA A 91 8.89 -3.64 -9.59
N PHE A 92 8.15 -4.39 -8.77
CA PHE A 92 8.24 -5.84 -8.62
C PHE A 92 7.73 -6.57 -9.86
N ASN A 93 6.58 -6.15 -10.40
CA ASN A 93 5.95 -6.75 -11.59
C ASN A 93 6.72 -6.50 -12.90
N ARG A 94 7.68 -5.57 -12.92
CA ARG A 94 8.53 -5.29 -14.10
C ARG A 94 9.74 -6.23 -14.12
N THR A 95 9.98 -6.86 -15.27
CA THR A 95 11.16 -7.71 -15.51
C THR A 95 12.46 -6.90 -15.39
N SER A 96 13.50 -7.54 -14.87
CA SER A 96 14.77 -6.91 -14.43
C SER A 96 15.51 -6.09 -15.50
N ALA A 97 15.19 -6.26 -16.78
CA ALA A 97 15.78 -5.51 -17.90
C ALA A 97 15.10 -4.15 -18.18
N GLN A 98 13.90 -3.90 -17.66
CA GLN A 98 13.08 -2.70 -17.94
C GLN A 98 12.44 -2.09 -16.68
N ARG A 99 13.18 -2.02 -15.57
CA ARG A 99 12.74 -1.28 -14.36
C ARG A 99 12.88 0.24 -14.51
N LYS A 100 12.44 0.78 -15.65
CA LYS A 100 12.25 2.21 -15.89
C LYS A 100 10.75 2.51 -15.79
N LEU A 101 10.37 3.33 -14.83
CA LEU A 101 9.01 3.83 -14.65
C LEU A 101 8.97 5.32 -14.98
N THR A 102 8.01 5.75 -15.78
CA THR A 102 7.81 7.18 -16.04
C THR A 102 7.01 7.82 -14.92
N PHE A 103 7.20 9.11 -14.68
CA PHE A 103 6.44 9.83 -13.65
C PHE A 103 4.94 9.82 -13.96
N ALA A 104 4.57 9.85 -15.26
CA ALA A 104 3.18 9.78 -15.69
C ALA A 104 2.52 8.42 -15.37
N GLU A 105 3.25 7.30 -15.53
CA GLU A 105 2.76 5.98 -15.13
C GLU A 105 2.56 5.90 -13.62
N ILE A 106 3.53 6.38 -12.83
CA ILE A 106 3.44 6.37 -11.36
C ILE A 106 2.27 7.25 -10.89
N ALA A 107 2.13 8.47 -11.44
CA ALA A 107 1.03 9.37 -11.12
C ALA A 107 -0.34 8.73 -11.37
N ARG A 108 -0.48 8.02 -12.50
CA ARG A 108 -1.73 7.36 -12.90
C ARG A 108 -2.10 6.21 -11.96
N GLU A 109 -1.15 5.33 -11.67
CA GLU A 109 -1.41 4.12 -10.86
C GLU A 109 -1.54 4.46 -9.36
N ALA A 110 -0.60 5.24 -8.81
CA ALA A 110 -0.63 5.65 -7.40
C ALA A 110 -1.67 6.75 -7.12
N ARG A 111 -2.33 7.28 -8.15
CA ARG A 111 -3.31 8.38 -8.08
C ARG A 111 -2.79 9.60 -7.31
N VAL A 112 -1.54 9.96 -7.57
CA VAL A 112 -0.90 11.15 -6.99
C VAL A 112 -0.68 12.21 -8.08
N PRO A 113 -0.72 13.51 -7.73
CA PRO A 113 -0.33 14.57 -8.64
C PRO A 113 1.09 14.35 -9.18
N LEU A 114 1.33 14.72 -10.44
CA LEU A 114 2.64 14.52 -11.09
C LEU A 114 3.78 15.22 -10.32
N GLU A 115 3.49 16.38 -9.72
CA GLU A 115 4.40 17.16 -8.88
C GLU A 115 4.78 16.46 -7.56
N GLU A 116 3.93 15.56 -7.06
CA GLU A 116 4.19 14.81 -5.82
C GLU A 116 4.90 13.47 -6.07
N VAL A 117 4.97 13.01 -7.34
CA VAL A 117 5.61 11.73 -7.70
C VAL A 117 7.08 11.71 -7.28
N GLU A 118 7.81 12.80 -7.52
CA GLU A 118 9.23 12.88 -7.17
C GLU A 118 9.42 12.72 -5.66
N LEU A 119 8.61 13.43 -4.86
CA LEU A 119 8.65 13.34 -3.40
C LEU A 119 8.28 11.94 -2.89
N LEU A 120 7.30 11.28 -3.51
CA LEU A 120 6.92 9.90 -3.19
C LEU A 120 8.09 8.93 -3.41
N VAL A 121 8.76 9.05 -4.56
CA VAL A 121 9.90 8.18 -4.92
C VAL A 121 11.10 8.46 -4.00
N MET A 122 11.37 9.74 -3.69
CA MET A 122 12.40 10.11 -2.72
C MET A 122 12.13 9.50 -1.34
N LYS A 123 10.87 9.51 -0.89
CA LYS A 123 10.49 8.90 0.40
C LYS A 123 10.70 7.39 0.39
N ALA A 124 10.32 6.70 -0.69
CA ALA A 124 10.53 5.26 -0.82
C ALA A 124 12.03 4.88 -0.83
N LEU A 125 12.88 5.72 -1.44
CA LEU A 125 14.34 5.57 -1.39
C LEU A 125 14.90 5.81 0.03
N ALA A 126 14.40 6.83 0.74
CA ALA A 126 14.85 7.17 2.08
C ALA A 126 14.50 6.09 3.12
N GLU A 127 13.34 5.45 2.97
CA GLU A 127 12.90 4.33 3.81
C GLU A 127 13.56 2.99 3.42
N ASN A 128 14.48 2.99 2.44
CA ASN A 128 15.14 1.80 1.89
C ASN A 128 14.20 0.73 1.33
N LEU A 129 12.97 1.11 0.96
CA LEU A 129 11.98 0.20 0.36
C LEU A 129 12.30 -0.12 -1.11
N ILE A 130 12.98 0.81 -1.78
CA ILE A 130 13.51 0.63 -3.13
C ILE A 130 14.93 1.18 -3.20
N LYS A 131 15.73 0.70 -4.15
CA LYS A 131 17.01 1.32 -4.53
C LYS A 131 16.99 1.65 -5.99
N GLY A 132 17.41 2.86 -6.36
CA GLY A 132 17.31 3.33 -7.73
C GLY A 132 17.92 4.72 -7.93
N HIS A 133 17.66 5.27 -9.11
CA HIS A 133 18.05 6.63 -9.49
C HIS A 133 16.86 7.34 -10.13
N ILE A 134 16.69 8.62 -9.80
CA ILE A 134 15.68 9.49 -10.40
C ILE A 134 16.35 10.30 -11.51
N ASP A 135 15.78 10.28 -12.71
CA ASP A 135 16.13 11.17 -13.81
C ASP A 135 14.97 12.11 -14.06
N GLN A 136 15.06 13.29 -13.44
CA GLN A 136 14.02 14.31 -13.53
C GLN A 136 13.90 14.89 -14.95
N VAL A 137 15.00 15.01 -15.69
CA VAL A 137 15.02 15.59 -17.04
C VAL A 137 14.24 14.72 -18.02
N SER A 138 14.39 13.40 -17.91
CA SER A 138 13.56 12.46 -18.69
C SER A 138 12.23 12.10 -18.00
N SER A 139 11.98 12.60 -16.79
CA SER A 139 10.82 12.25 -15.96
C SER A 139 10.68 10.74 -15.77
N THR A 140 11.80 10.05 -15.49
CA THR A 140 11.85 8.60 -15.27
C THR A 140 12.55 8.23 -13.98
N VAL A 141 12.17 7.08 -13.43
CA VAL A 141 12.78 6.44 -12.26
C VAL A 141 13.33 5.09 -12.69
N CYS A 142 14.62 4.87 -12.45
CA CYS A 142 15.28 3.58 -12.65
C CYS A 142 15.39 2.84 -11.32
N ILE A 143 14.61 1.78 -11.13
CA ILE A 143 14.62 0.97 -9.91
C ILE A 143 15.54 -0.24 -10.10
N ARG A 144 16.55 -0.39 -9.24
CA ARG A 144 17.51 -1.50 -9.27
C ARG A 144 17.12 -2.64 -8.35
N TRP A 145 16.54 -2.34 -7.19
CA TRP A 145 16.17 -3.31 -6.17
C TRP A 145 14.89 -2.86 -5.46
N VAL A 146 14.11 -3.85 -5.06
CA VAL A 146 12.90 -3.75 -4.21
C VAL A 146 13.09 -4.77 -3.10
#